data_AF-A0A7S1R8Q3-F1
#
_entry.id   AF-A0A7S1R8Q3-F1
#
_cell.length_a   1.000
_cell.length_b   1.000
_cell.length_c   1.000
_cell.angle_alpha   90.00
_cell.angle_beta   90.00
_cell.angle_gamma   90.00
#
_symmetry.space_group_name_H-M   'P 1'
#
loop_
_entity.id
_entity.type
_entity.pdbx_description
1 polymer ?
#
loop_
_entity_poly.entity_id
_entity_poly.type
_entity_poly.pdbx_seq_one_letter_code
_entity_poly.pdbx_strand_id
1 'polypeptide(L)'
;RNALLVLAEEAGPESAEAVNAAAAGLEDSVEEVAQAATLALCRIARQGDDVAVTAVCKRVLLQDARIACNALRVLPRVACSGDQRAINALSACLKHGSRDV
;
A
#
# COMPACT_ATOMS: atom_id res chain seq x y z
N ARG A 1 1.26 21.07 -2.89
CA ARG A 1 0.39 20.27 -1.99
C ARG A 1 -0.13 19.10 -2.83
N ASN A 2 0.19 17.85 -2.48
CA ASN A 2 -0.15 16.68 -3.30
C ASN A 2 -1.63 16.29 -3.05
N ALA A 3 -2.43 16.09 -4.10
CA ALA A 3 -3.88 15.92 -4.00
C ALA A 3 -4.29 14.75 -3.08
N LEU A 4 -3.48 13.69 -3.04
CA LEU A 4 -3.68 12.54 -2.16
C LEU A 4 -3.60 12.88 -0.67
N LEU A 5 -2.72 13.82 -0.29
CA LEU A 5 -2.61 14.26 1.10
C LEU A 5 -3.80 15.13 1.51
N VAL A 6 -4.34 15.92 0.58
CA VAL A 6 -5.56 16.71 0.82
C VAL A 6 -6.75 15.78 1.00
N LEU A 7 -6.91 14.79 0.12
CA LEU A 7 -7.95 13.76 0.27
C LEU A 7 -7.81 13.02 1.60
N ALA A 8 -6.59 12.72 2.05
CA ALA A 8 -6.36 12.08 3.34
C ALA A 8 -6.67 12.96 4.56
N GLU A 9 -6.55 14.28 4.43
CA GLU A 9 -6.89 15.24 5.50
C GLU A 9 -8.41 15.47 5.59
N GLU A 10 -9.09 15.51 4.45
CA GLU A 10 -10.53 15.78 4.36
C GLU A 10 -11.39 14.51 4.52
N ALA A 11 -10.88 13.36 4.08
CA ALA A 11 -11.56 12.10 4.30
C ALA A 11 -11.32 11.64 5.75
N GLY A 12 -12.41 11.42 6.48
CA GLY A 12 -12.34 10.86 7.82
C GLY A 12 -11.57 9.53 7.86
N PRO A 13 -11.03 9.14 9.04
CA PRO A 13 -10.38 7.85 9.22
C PRO A 13 -11.31 6.70 8.76
N GLU A 14 -10.74 5.68 8.11
CA GLU A 14 -11.45 4.53 7.52
C GLU A 14 -12.29 4.81 6.26
N SER A 15 -12.09 5.95 5.59
CA SER A 15 -12.69 6.15 4.27
C SER A 15 -12.09 5.18 3.24
N ALA A 16 -12.88 4.17 2.87
CA ALA A 16 -12.49 3.17 1.87
C ALA A 16 -12.15 3.82 0.51
N GLU A 17 -12.80 4.93 0.15
CA GLU A 17 -12.49 5.70 -1.06
C GLU A 17 -11.10 6.33 -0.98
N ALA A 18 -10.77 6.96 0.15
CA ALA A 18 -9.46 7.56 0.37
C ALA A 18 -8.35 6.52 0.42
N VAL A 19 -8.60 5.36 1.07
CA VAL A 19 -7.68 4.22 1.08
C VAL A 19 -7.44 3.69 -0.34
N ASN A 20 -8.49 3.53 -1.14
CA ASN A 20 -8.35 3.05 -2.51
C ASN A 20 -7.61 4.06 -3.41
N ALA A 21 -7.90 5.35 -3.28
CA ALA A 21 -7.22 6.41 -4.03
C ALA A 21 -5.73 6.49 -3.65
N ALA A 22 -5.42 6.46 -2.35
CA ALA A 22 -4.05 6.45 -1.87
C ALA A 22 -3.31 5.17 -2.29
N ALA A 23 -3.97 4.01 -2.24
CA ALA A 23 -3.38 2.78 -2.74
C ALA A 23 -3.11 2.84 -4.25
N ALA A 24 -4.02 3.39 -5.05
CA ALA A 24 -3.80 3.59 -6.49
C ALA A 24 -2.58 4.48 -6.77
N GLY A 25 -2.34 5.50 -5.95
CA GLY A 25 -1.14 6.35 -6.07
C GLY A 25 0.18 5.63 -5.83
N LEU A 26 0.20 4.42 -5.24
CA LEU A 26 1.42 3.59 -5.14
C LEU A 26 1.88 3.03 -6.48
N GLU A 27 0.97 2.98 -7.46
CA GLU A 27 1.23 2.53 -8.83
C GLU A 27 1.72 3.68 -9.73
N ASP A 28 1.76 4.91 -9.22
CA ASP A 28 2.20 6.06 -9.99
C ASP A 28 3.71 5.97 -10.31
N SER A 29 4.05 6.36 -11.54
CA SER A 29 5.43 6.41 -12.02
C SER A 29 6.25 7.55 -11.43
N VAL A 30 5.57 8.59 -10.93
CA VAL A 30 6.16 9.73 -10.26
C VAL A 30 6.41 9.39 -8.79
N GLU A 31 7.67 9.38 -8.37
CA GLU A 31 8.08 8.97 -7.03
C GLU A 31 7.40 9.83 -5.94
N GLU A 32 7.23 11.13 -6.18
CA GLU A 32 6.57 12.05 -5.26
C GLU A 32 5.09 11.70 -5.03
N VAL A 33 4.41 11.13 -6.04
CA VAL A 33 3.03 10.66 -5.92
C VAL A 33 2.98 9.36 -5.13
N ALA A 34 3.87 8.41 -5.42
CA ALA A 34 3.97 7.16 -4.66
C ALA A 34 4.35 7.39 -3.18
N GLN A 35 5.21 8.36 -2.89
CA GLN A 35 5.54 8.77 -1.53
C GLN A 35 4.35 9.44 -0.84
N ALA A 36 3.63 10.33 -1.52
CA ALA A 36 2.43 10.95 -0.97
C ALA A 36 1.31 9.92 -0.70
N ALA A 37 1.14 8.96 -1.59
CA ALA A 37 0.26 7.80 -1.43
C ALA A 37 0.61 6.98 -0.17
N THR A 38 1.90 6.68 0.01
CA THR A 38 2.41 5.98 1.19
C THR A 38 2.08 6.74 2.47
N LEU A 39 2.33 8.05 2.51
CA LEU A 39 2.04 8.90 3.66
C LEU A 39 0.54 9.02 3.93
N ALA A 40 -0.27 9.15 2.87
CA ALA A 40 -1.73 9.19 2.97
C ALA A 40 -2.27 7.90 3.61
N LEU A 41 -1.87 6.73 3.11
CA LEU A 41 -2.25 5.43 3.69
C LEU A 41 -1.87 5.31 5.17
N CYS A 42 -0.66 5.74 5.55
CA CYS A 42 -0.22 5.70 6.94
C CYS A 42 -1.04 6.61 7.87
N ARG A 43 -1.73 7.63 7.34
CA ARG A 43 -2.53 8.57 8.13
C ARG A 43 -3.99 8.13 8.24
N ILE A 44 -4.57 7.57 7.18
CA ILE A 44 -6.00 7.27 7.10
C ILE A 44 -6.36 5.84 7.48
N ALA A 45 -5.44 4.89 7.25
CA ALA A 45 -5.67 3.49 7.57
C ALA A 45 -5.24 3.22 9.02
N ARG A 46 -6.11 2.57 9.79
CA ARG A 46 -5.72 2.02 11.09
C ARG A 46 -4.90 0.76 10.87
N GLN A 47 -4.06 0.43 11.84
CA GLN A 47 -3.43 -0.88 11.84
C GLN A 47 -4.52 -1.97 11.93
N GLY A 48 -4.46 -2.94 11.02
CA GLY A 48 -5.48 -3.97 10.88
C GLY A 48 -6.67 -3.58 10.01
N ASP A 49 -6.64 -2.41 9.36
CA ASP A 49 -7.68 -2.01 8.39
C ASP A 49 -7.69 -3.00 7.22
N ASP A 50 -8.75 -3.80 7.15
CA ASP A 50 -8.91 -4.85 6.16
C ASP A 50 -8.91 -4.32 4.72
N VAL A 51 -9.46 -3.12 4.51
CA VAL A 51 -9.50 -2.48 3.18
C VAL A 51 -8.08 -2.09 2.78
N ALA A 52 -7.35 -1.45 3.69
CA ALA A 52 -5.98 -1.02 3.44
C ALA A 52 -5.03 -2.21 3.24
N VAL A 53 -5.10 -3.23 4.10
CA VAL A 53 -4.28 -4.44 3.98
C VAL A 53 -4.55 -5.14 2.65
N THR A 54 -5.82 -5.30 2.27
CA THR A 54 -6.18 -5.95 1.00
C THR A 54 -5.69 -5.14 -0.21
N ALA A 55 -5.88 -3.82 -0.19
CA ALA A 55 -5.47 -2.93 -1.27
C ALA A 55 -3.94 -2.91 -1.47
N VAL A 56 -3.17 -2.93 -0.37
CA VAL A 56 -1.70 -2.98 -0.40
C VAL A 56 -1.22 -4.38 -0.80
N CYS A 57 -1.77 -5.46 -0.26
CA CYS A 57 -1.42 -6.83 -0.64
C CYS A 57 -1.62 -7.09 -2.13
N LYS A 58 -2.73 -6.59 -2.71
CA LYS A 58 -2.99 -6.69 -4.15
C LYS A 58 -1.84 -6.10 -4.97
N ARG A 59 -1.26 -4.98 -4.53
CA ARG A 59 -0.17 -4.27 -5.22
C ARG A 59 1.20 -4.91 -5.03
N VAL A 60 1.43 -5.55 -3.88
CA VAL A 60 2.60 -6.43 -3.68
C VAL A 60 2.57 -7.60 -4.65
N LEU A 61 1.39 -8.12 -4.99
CA LEU A 61 1.20 -9.24 -5.91
C LEU A 61 1.19 -8.83 -7.40
N LEU A 62 1.18 -7.53 -7.72
CA LEU A 62 1.32 -7.05 -9.11
C LEU A 62 2.79 -7.13 -9.54
N GLN A 63 3.03 -7.44 -10.83
CA GLN A 63 4.35 -7.88 -11.31
C GLN A 63 5.42 -6.78 -11.45
N ASP A 64 5.06 -5.50 -11.41
CA ASP A 64 6.09 -4.45 -11.47
C ASP A 64 6.83 -4.36 -10.13
N ALA A 65 8.12 -4.69 -10.13
CA ALA A 65 8.98 -4.68 -8.96
C ALA A 65 8.96 -3.33 -8.23
N ARG A 66 8.79 -2.20 -8.94
CA ARG A 66 8.71 -0.86 -8.33
C ARG A 66 7.42 -0.70 -7.54
N ILE A 67 6.29 -1.09 -8.12
CA ILE A 67 4.98 -1.05 -7.46
C ILE A 67 4.98 -1.95 -6.23
N ALA A 68 5.55 -3.15 -6.37
CA ALA A 68 5.69 -4.08 -5.26
C ALA A 68 6.56 -3.49 -4.14
N CYS A 69 7.69 -2.87 -4.46
CA CYS A 69 8.56 -2.21 -3.46
C CYS A 69 7.83 -1.09 -2.71
N ASN A 70 7.06 -0.25 -3.41
CA ASN A 70 6.26 0.81 -2.78
C ASN A 70 5.21 0.23 -1.84
N ALA A 71 4.47 -0.79 -2.28
CA ALA A 71 3.45 -1.45 -1.47
C ALA A 71 4.06 -2.16 -0.24
N LEU A 72 5.24 -2.79 -0.39
CA LEU A 72 5.96 -3.43 0.70
C LEU A 72 6.41 -2.45 1.79
N ARG A 73 6.68 -1.18 1.46
CA ARG A 73 6.99 -0.15 2.46
C ARG A 73 5.78 0.24 3.31
N VAL A 74 4.57 0.11 2.78
CA VAL A 74 3.32 0.44 3.48
C VAL A 74 2.82 -0.74 4.32
N LEU A 75 3.01 -1.97 3.85
CA LEU A 75 2.42 -3.17 4.43
C LEU A 75 2.65 -3.32 5.97
N PRO A 76 3.84 -3.06 6.54
CA PRO A 76 4.06 -3.15 7.99
C PRO A 76 3.31 -2.11 8.82
N ARG A 77 2.83 -1.02 8.19
CA ARG A 77 2.09 0.06 8.86
C ARG A 77 0.59 -0.21 8.92
N VAL A 78 0.06 -0.89 7.91
CA VAL A 78 -1.37 -1.19 7.82
C VAL A 78 -1.72 -2.59 8.31
N ALA A 79 -0.78 -3.55 8.29
CA ALA A 79 -1.03 -4.91 8.74
C ALA A 79 -0.87 -5.07 10.26
N CYS A 80 -1.70 -5.92 10.86
CA CYS A 80 -1.47 -6.41 12.21
C CYS A 80 -0.29 -7.39 12.24
N SER A 81 0.37 -7.48 13.40
CA SER A 81 1.34 -8.55 13.66
C SER A 81 0.69 -9.91 13.44
N GLY A 82 1.29 -10.73 12.57
CA GLY A 82 0.74 -12.05 12.23
C GLY A 82 -0.37 -12.03 11.16
N ASP A 83 -0.62 -10.91 10.48
CA ASP A 83 -1.58 -10.88 9.37
C ASP A 83 -1.15 -11.84 8.25
N GLN A 84 -1.91 -12.92 8.08
CA GLN A 84 -1.59 -13.99 7.14
C GLN A 84 -1.63 -13.50 5.67
N ARG A 85 -2.44 -12.48 5.36
CA ARG A 85 -2.50 -11.90 4.01
C ARG A 85 -1.19 -11.20 3.69
N ALA A 86 -0.69 -10.40 4.64
CA ALA A 86 0.59 -9.72 4.51
C ALA A 86 1.75 -10.73 4.37
N ILE A 87 1.77 -11.78 5.20
CA ILE A 87 2.77 -12.85 5.15
C ILE A 87 2.73 -13.59 3.81
N ASN A 88 1.53 -13.92 3.30
CA ASN A 88 1.35 -14.60 2.03
C ASN A 88 1.80 -13.72 0.85
N ALA A 89 1.46 -12.44 0.86
CA ALA A 89 1.87 -11.48 -0.18
C ALA A 89 3.41 -11.32 -0.21
N LEU A 90 4.04 -11.17 0.95
CA LEU A 90 5.50 -11.14 1.10
C LEU A 90 6.16 -12.43 0.59
N SER A 91 5.63 -13.59 1.00
CA SER A 91 6.14 -14.89 0.60
C SER A 91 6.03 -15.10 -0.92
N ALA A 92 4.92 -14.66 -1.52
CA ALA A 92 4.74 -14.69 -2.96
C ALA A 92 5.74 -13.75 -3.66
N CYS A 93 5.92 -12.53 -3.17
CA CYS A 93 6.90 -11.58 -3.73
C CYS A 93 8.33 -12.16 -3.72
N LEU A 94 8.75 -12.79 -2.62
CA LEU A 94 10.07 -13.42 -2.49
C LEU A 94 10.25 -14.61 -3.44
N LYS A 95 9.22 -15.44 -3.62
CA LYS A 95 9.26 -16.59 -4.55
C LYS A 95 9.40 -16.17 -6.01
N HIS A 96 8.78 -15.06 -6.41
CA HIS A 96 8.87 -14.56 -7.78
C HIS A 96 10.19 -13.81 -8.03
N GLY A 97 10.71 -13.06 -7.05
CA GLY A 97 12.02 -12.42 -7.15
C GLY A 97 13.21 -13.38 -7.16
N SER A 98 13.01 -14.65 -6.83
CA SER A 98 14.05 -15.69 -6.84
C SER A 98 14.25 -16.34 -8.23
N ARG A 99 13.48 -15.95 -9.25
CA ARG A 99 13.57 -16.53 -10.61
C ARG A 99 14.39 -15.71 -11.62
N ASP A 100 14.87 -14.53 -11.25
CA ASP A 100 15.66 -13.65 -12.12
C ASP A 100 17.05 -13.34 -11.53
N VAL A 101 17.83 -14.37 -11.20
CA VAL A 101 19.29 -14.27 -10.98
C VAL A 101 20.06 -15.28 -11.81
#